data_AF-A0A847DWN9-F1
#
_entry.id   AF-A0A847DWN9-F1
#
_cell.length_a   1.000
_cell.length_b   1.000
_cell.length_c   1.000
_cell.angle_alpha   90.00
_cell.angle_beta   90.00
_cell.angle_gamma   90.00
#
_symmetry.space_group_name_H-M   'P 1'
#
loop_
_entity.id
_entity.type
_entity.pdbx_description
1 polymer ?
#
loop_
_entity_poly.entity_id
_entity_poly.type
_entity_poly.pdbx_seq_one_letter_code
_entity_poly.pdbx_strand_id
1 'polypeptide(L)'
;DAQTRGETALVYASASPEEVRKIQQQLGRDEAGALVERALAEVARRLRDEGTRRFVVAGGETSGAVVQALGVTALRIGPQIDPGVPWTETVDERPLALALKSGNFGAPDFFAKALAQLDA
;
A
#
# COMPACT_ATOMS: atom_id res chain seq x y z
N ASP A 1 -13.00 16.34 6.21
CA ASP A 1 -12.15 17.00 7.22
C ASP A 1 -10.70 16.95 6.78
N ALA A 2 -9.94 18.02 7.03
CA ALA A 2 -8.51 18.08 6.66
C ALA A 2 -7.70 17.22 7.63
N GLN A 3 -6.86 16.33 7.10
CA GLN A 3 -5.99 15.48 7.89
C GLN A 3 -4.89 16.29 8.58
N THR A 4 -4.65 16.06 9.87
CA THR A 4 -3.59 16.78 10.59
C THR A 4 -2.22 16.21 10.20
N ARG A 5 -1.22 17.08 10.07
CA ARG A 5 0.17 16.65 9.81
C ARG A 5 0.64 15.76 10.97
N GLY A 6 0.99 14.51 10.66
CA GLY A 6 1.41 13.50 11.65
C GLY A 6 0.40 12.38 11.87
N GLU A 7 -0.80 12.46 11.30
CA GLU A 7 -1.80 11.38 11.36
C GLU A 7 -1.66 10.39 10.20
N THR A 8 -1.91 9.10 10.47
CA THR A 8 -1.94 8.05 9.44
C THR A 8 -3.24 8.12 8.63
N ALA A 9 -3.13 8.09 7.29
CA ALA A 9 -4.28 8.00 6.37
C ALA A 9 -4.55 6.55 5.93
N LEU A 10 -5.81 6.21 5.68
CA LEU A 10 -6.19 5.02 4.92
C LEU A 10 -6.89 5.45 3.62
N VAL A 11 -6.29 5.09 2.49
CA VAL A 11 -6.91 5.22 1.16
C VAL A 11 -7.19 3.81 0.65
N TYR A 12 -8.45 3.50 0.36
CA TYR A 12 -8.86 2.14 -0.02
C TYR A 12 -9.85 2.14 -1.19
N ALA A 13 -9.79 1.07 -1.98
CA ALA A 13 -10.75 0.76 -3.03
C ALA A 13 -11.43 -0.60 -2.79
N SER A 14 -11.26 -1.17 -1.60
CA SER A 14 -11.94 -2.40 -1.19
C SER A 14 -13.44 -2.17 -1.15
N ALA A 15 -14.19 -3.06 -1.80
CA ALA A 15 -15.64 -3.04 -1.86
C ALA A 15 -16.18 -4.48 -1.82
N SER A 16 -17.50 -4.64 -1.67
CA SER A 16 -18.12 -5.97 -1.74
C SER A 16 -17.91 -6.61 -3.12
N PRO A 17 -17.90 -7.96 -3.22
CA PRO A 17 -17.83 -8.63 -4.52
C PRO A 17 -18.90 -8.18 -5.51
N GLU A 18 -20.09 -7.85 -5.03
CA GLU A 18 -21.20 -7.33 -5.84
C GLU A 18 -20.89 -5.95 -6.43
N GLU A 19 -20.38 -5.02 -5.61
CA GLU A 19 -19.98 -3.69 -6.06
C GLU A 19 -18.84 -3.74 -7.07
N VAL A 20 -17.83 -4.58 -6.81
CA VAL A 20 -16.71 -4.80 -7.74
C VAL A 20 -17.23 -5.30 -9.08
N ARG A 21 -18.13 -6.29 -9.10
CA ARG A 21 -18.74 -6.79 -10.35
C ARG A 21 -19.49 -5.72 -11.11
N LYS A 22 -20.26 -4.86 -10.42
CA LYS A 22 -21.01 -3.76 -11.03
C LYS A 22 -20.08 -2.74 -11.70
N ILE A 23 -19.00 -2.37 -11.03
CA ILE A 23 -18.00 -1.44 -11.59
C ILE A 23 -17.29 -2.06 -12.79
N GLN A 24 -16.89 -3.33 -12.70
CA GLN A 24 -16.24 -4.06 -13.79
C GLN A 24 -17.15 -4.22 -15.02
N GLN A 25 -18.47 -4.32 -14.83
CA GLN A 25 -19.44 -4.33 -15.94
C GLN A 25 -19.54 -2.97 -16.65
N GLN A 26 -19.33 -1.86 -15.94
CA GLN A 26 -19.42 -0.51 -16.49
C GLN A 26 -18.13 -0.05 -17.16
N LEU A 27 -16.98 -0.38 -16.59
CA LEU A 27 -15.67 0.11 -17.03
C LEU A 27 -14.84 -0.95 -17.77
N GLY A 28 -15.20 -2.23 -17.66
CA GLY A 28 -14.33 -3.34 -18.01
C GLY A 28 -13.49 -3.80 -16.82
N ARG A 29 -13.26 -5.11 -16.72
CA ARG A 29 -12.53 -5.71 -15.58
C ARG A 29 -11.11 -5.17 -15.43
N ASP A 30 -10.36 -5.17 -16.53
CA ASP A 30 -8.95 -4.80 -16.52
C ASP A 30 -8.79 -3.29 -16.32
N GLU A 31 -9.64 -2.48 -16.97
CA GLU A 31 -9.59 -1.03 -16.84
C GLU A 31 -9.98 -0.57 -15.43
N ALA A 32 -10.97 -1.21 -14.80
CA ALA A 32 -11.34 -0.89 -13.41
C ALA A 32 -10.18 -1.15 -12.44
N GLY A 33 -9.46 -2.28 -12.58
CA GLY A 33 -8.29 -2.59 -11.77
C GLY A 33 -7.14 -1.62 -12.02
N ALA A 34 -6.79 -1.42 -13.29
CA ALA A 34 -5.70 -0.53 -13.68
C ALA A 34 -5.95 0.93 -13.25
N LEU A 35 -7.21 1.39 -13.25
CA LEU A 35 -7.57 2.72 -12.76
C LEU A 35 -7.27 2.88 -11.26
N VAL A 36 -7.66 1.88 -10.45
CA VAL A 36 -7.39 1.87 -9.00
C VAL A 36 -5.88 1.81 -8.74
N GLU A 37 -5.16 0.92 -9.42
CA GLU A 37 -3.71 0.76 -9.30
C GLU A 37 -2.98 2.08 -9.62
N ARG A 38 -3.31 2.72 -10.75
CA ARG A 38 -2.74 4.02 -11.13
C ARG A 38 -3.04 5.11 -10.11
N ALA A 39 -4.27 5.17 -9.60
CA ALA A 39 -4.67 6.16 -8.61
C ALA A 39 -3.88 6.00 -7.30
N LEU A 40 -3.81 4.78 -6.76
CA LEU A 40 -3.09 4.50 -5.51
C LEU A 40 -1.57 4.67 -5.67
N ALA A 41 -1.01 4.31 -6.82
CA ALA A 41 0.39 4.53 -7.15
C ALA A 41 0.74 6.03 -7.19
N GLU A 42 -0.12 6.85 -7.81
CA GLU A 42 0.06 8.30 -7.84
C GLU A 42 -0.07 8.94 -6.46
N VAL A 43 -1.01 8.47 -5.63
CA VAL A 43 -1.13 8.90 -4.22
C VAL A 43 0.16 8.59 -3.46
N ALA A 44 0.69 7.36 -3.57
CA ALA A 44 1.92 6.97 -2.89
C ALA A 44 3.12 7.82 -3.33
N ARG A 45 3.25 8.08 -4.63
CA ARG A 45 4.30 8.94 -5.19
C ARG A 45 4.24 10.35 -4.61
N ARG A 46 3.06 10.99 -4.64
CA ARG A 46 2.87 12.34 -4.08
C ARG A 46 3.17 12.39 -2.59
N LEU A 47 2.67 11.42 -1.82
CA LEU A 47 2.93 11.35 -0.38
C LEU A 47 4.42 11.19 -0.09
N ARG A 48 5.17 10.41 -0.89
CA ARG A 48 6.63 10.31 -0.78
C ARG A 48 7.29 11.65 -1.06
N ASP A 49 6.87 12.36 -2.11
CA ASP A 49 7.40 13.68 -2.46
C ASP A 49 7.14 14.71 -1.35
N GLU A 50 6.01 14.60 -0.64
CA GLU A 50 5.65 15.42 0.51
C GLU A 50 6.31 15.00 1.84
N GLY A 51 7.08 13.91 1.85
CA GLY A 51 7.90 13.50 2.99
C GLY A 51 7.43 12.23 3.71
N THR A 52 6.38 11.56 3.25
CA THR A 52 5.98 10.26 3.78
C THR A 52 7.07 9.21 3.53
N ARG A 53 7.40 8.42 4.56
CA ARG A 53 8.45 7.40 4.49
C ARG A 53 7.98 6.00 4.86
N ARG A 54 6.74 5.85 5.30
CA ARG A 54 6.17 4.58 5.76
C ARG A 54 4.92 4.29 4.94
N PHE A 55 4.89 3.15 4.26
CA PHE A 55 3.74 2.73 3.46
C PHE A 55 3.35 1.30 3.81
N VAL A 56 2.06 1.11 4.09
CA VAL A 56 1.46 -0.22 4.22
C VAL A 56 0.50 -0.39 3.04
N VAL A 57 0.78 -1.36 2.17
CA VAL A 57 0.05 -1.55 0.92
C VAL A 57 -0.60 -2.93 0.93
N ALA A 58 -1.89 -3.01 0.57
CA ALA A 58 -2.64 -4.25 0.49
C ALA A 58 -3.11 -4.54 -0.93
N GLY A 59 -2.93 -5.79 -1.38
CA GLY A 59 -3.19 -6.24 -2.74
C GLY A 59 -1.89 -6.44 -3.52
N GLY A 60 -1.76 -7.54 -4.25
CA GLY A 60 -0.52 -7.89 -4.95
C GLY A 60 -0.24 -6.94 -6.11
N GLU A 61 -1.27 -6.71 -6.93
CA GLU A 61 -1.26 -5.82 -8.08
C GLU A 61 -1.06 -4.36 -7.63
N THR A 62 -1.81 -3.93 -6.60
CA THR A 62 -1.62 -2.62 -5.96
C THR A 62 -0.19 -2.44 -5.44
N SER A 63 0.37 -3.46 -4.77
CA SER A 63 1.75 -3.41 -4.28
C SER A 63 2.75 -3.26 -5.42
N GLY A 64 2.55 -3.98 -6.52
CA GLY A 64 3.37 -3.85 -7.73
C GLY A 64 3.33 -2.43 -8.31
N ALA A 65 2.14 -1.87 -8.50
CA ALA A 65 1.95 -0.52 -9.02
C ALA A 65 2.59 0.55 -8.12
N VAL A 66 2.41 0.45 -6.80
CA VAL A 66 2.99 1.39 -5.82
C VAL A 66 4.52 1.31 -5.81
N VAL A 67 5.09 0.11 -5.74
CA VAL A 67 6.55 -0.10 -5.74
C VAL A 67 7.19 0.46 -7.02
N GLN A 68 6.55 0.24 -8.18
CA GLN A 68 6.99 0.79 -9.46
C GLN A 68 6.94 2.32 -9.47
N ALA A 69 5.83 2.93 -9.05
CA ALA A 69 5.71 4.39 -9.03
C ALA A 69 6.64 5.08 -8.02
N LEU A 70 7.01 4.38 -6.94
CA LEU A 70 8.02 4.84 -6.00
C LEU A 70 9.45 4.70 -6.53
N GLY A 71 9.66 3.97 -7.64
CA GLY A 71 10.98 3.76 -8.23
C GLY A 71 11.86 2.76 -7.46
N VAL A 72 11.24 1.84 -6.72
CA VAL A 72 11.95 0.87 -5.88
C VAL A 72 12.56 -0.24 -6.73
N THR A 73 13.87 -0.42 -6.64
CA THR A 73 14.62 -1.44 -7.39
C THR A 73 15.13 -2.58 -6.52
N ALA A 74 15.26 -2.34 -5.20
CA ALA A 74 15.72 -3.33 -4.24
C ALA A 74 15.15 -3.03 -2.85
N LEU A 75 14.92 -4.12 -2.11
CA LEU A 75 14.41 -4.10 -0.74
C LEU A 75 15.28 -4.96 0.15
N ARG A 76 15.61 -4.44 1.32
CA ARG A 76 16.16 -5.20 2.44
C ARG A 76 15.01 -5.74 3.27
N ILE A 77 15.02 -7.04 3.53
CA ILE A 77 14.02 -7.72 4.35
C ILE A 77 14.28 -7.39 5.83
N GLY A 78 13.25 -6.91 6.50
CA GLY A 78 13.25 -6.54 7.91
C GLY A 78 12.44 -7.52 8.77
N PRO A 79 11.99 -7.09 9.96
CA PRO A 79 11.26 -7.94 10.88
C PRO A 79 9.89 -8.34 10.31
N GLN A 80 9.44 -9.55 10.67
CA GLN A 80 8.13 -10.05 10.31
C GLN A 80 7.02 -9.28 11.04
N ILE A 81 5.96 -8.86 10.34
CA ILE A 81 4.74 -8.29 10.94
C ILE A 81 3.74 -9.42 11.20
N ASP A 82 3.44 -10.20 10.16
CA ASP A 82 2.60 -11.40 10.18
C ASP A 82 3.24 -12.49 9.28
N PRO A 83 2.85 -13.76 9.41
CA PRO A 83 3.40 -14.84 8.58
C PRO A 83 3.36 -14.49 7.08
N GLY A 84 4.52 -14.45 6.45
CA GLY A 84 4.67 -14.13 5.02
C GLY A 84 4.61 -12.64 4.66
N VAL A 85 4.53 -11.72 5.65
CA VAL A 85 4.52 -10.27 5.41
C VAL A 85 5.48 -9.57 6.37
N PRO A 86 6.73 -9.34 5.95
CA PRO A 86 7.69 -8.55 6.72
C PRO A 86 7.57 -7.05 6.42
N TRP A 87 8.13 -6.25 7.31
CA TRP A 87 8.62 -4.94 6.94
C TRP A 87 9.79 -5.09 5.98
N THR A 88 9.88 -4.18 5.02
CA THR A 88 11.00 -4.07 4.09
C THR A 88 11.45 -2.62 4.02
N GLU A 89 12.69 -2.39 3.62
CA GLU A 89 13.25 -1.05 3.49
C GLU A 89 13.99 -0.90 2.17
N THR A 90 13.82 0.23 1.49
CA THR A 90 14.58 0.52 0.27
C THR A 90 16.08 0.74 0.59
N VAL A 91 16.93 0.65 -0.43
CA VAL A 91 18.39 0.71 -0.26
C VAL A 91 19.01 2.03 -0.74
N ASP A 92 18.18 3.07 -0.89
CA ASP A 92 18.60 4.42 -1.28
C ASP A 92 18.98 5.30 -0.07
N GLU A 93 19.45 6.53 -0.32
CA GLU A 93 19.91 7.45 0.73
C GLU A 93 18.82 7.88 1.71
N ARG A 94 17.54 7.80 1.33
CA ARG A 94 16.40 8.20 2.16
C ARG A 94 15.37 7.08 2.16
N PRO A 95 15.65 6.00 2.90
CA PRO A 95 14.90 4.77 2.75
C PRO A 95 13.40 4.93 3.01
N LEU A 96 12.62 4.17 2.27
CA LEU A 96 11.19 3.98 2.51
C LEU A 96 11.00 2.65 3.24
N ALA A 97 10.24 2.67 4.33
CA ALA A 97 9.73 1.47 4.97
C ALA A 97 8.44 1.04 4.25
N LEU A 98 8.41 -0.18 3.73
CA LEU A 98 7.27 -0.76 3.01
C LEU A 98 6.81 -2.08 3.64
N ALA A 99 5.51 -2.19 3.89
CA ALA A 99 4.85 -3.45 4.20
C ALA A 99 3.92 -3.82 3.04
N LEU A 100 4.27 -4.87 2.29
CA LEU A 100 3.59 -5.27 1.06
C LEU A 100 2.75 -6.53 1.31
N LYS A 101 1.46 -6.35 1.58
CA LYS A 101 0.54 -7.40 2.01
C LYS A 101 -0.26 -7.96 0.83
N SER A 102 -0.02 -9.20 0.44
CA SER A 102 -0.91 -9.91 -0.48
C SER A 102 -2.32 -10.09 0.12
N GLY A 103 -3.34 -10.22 -0.74
CA GLY A 103 -4.75 -10.18 -0.33
C GLY A 103 -5.11 -11.12 0.82
N ASN A 104 -4.62 -12.36 0.77
CA ASN A 104 -4.97 -13.42 1.73
C ASN A 104 -4.05 -13.51 2.96
N PHE A 105 -3.12 -12.57 3.13
CA PHE A 105 -2.15 -12.58 4.23
C PHE A 105 -2.52 -11.57 5.31
N GLY A 106 -2.00 -11.80 6.53
CA GLY A 106 -2.20 -10.93 7.68
C GLY A 106 -3.50 -11.18 8.43
N ALA A 107 -3.47 -10.94 9.74
CA ALA A 107 -4.65 -11.01 10.59
C ALA A 107 -5.51 -9.73 10.47
N PRO A 108 -6.75 -9.69 11.00
CA PRO A 108 -7.64 -8.53 10.89
C PRO A 108 -7.06 -7.21 11.43
N ASP A 109 -6.12 -7.30 12.36
CA ASP A 109 -5.42 -6.16 12.97
C ASP A 109 -4.10 -5.79 12.27
N PHE A 110 -3.83 -6.34 11.08
CA PHE A 110 -2.55 -6.19 10.38
C PHE A 110 -2.10 -4.73 10.23
N PHE A 111 -2.97 -3.81 9.79
CA PHE A 111 -2.60 -2.40 9.61
C PHE A 111 -2.19 -1.74 10.93
N ALA A 112 -2.91 -2.03 12.02
CA ALA A 112 -2.58 -1.50 13.34
C ALA A 112 -1.25 -2.05 13.86
N LYS A 113 -1.02 -3.36 13.72
CA LYS A 113 0.26 -3.99 14.10
C LYS A 113 1.43 -3.44 13.31
N ALA A 114 1.28 -3.31 11.99
CA ALA A 114 2.34 -2.81 11.12
C ALA A 114 2.77 -1.40 11.55
N LEU A 115 1.80 -0.50 11.75
CA LEU A 115 2.07 0.89 12.14
C LEU A 115 2.68 1.00 13.54
N ALA A 116 2.14 0.27 14.52
CA ALA A 116 2.65 0.27 15.89
C ALA A 116 4.11 -0.21 15.99
N GLN A 117 4.54 -1.13 15.11
CA GLN A 117 5.90 -1.66 15.10
C GLN A 117 6.97 -0.62 14.69
N LEU A 118 6.59 0.46 14.00
CA LEU A 118 7.49 1.54 13.57
C LEU A 118 7.32 2.85 14.37
N ASP A 119 6.43 2.87 15.36
CA ASP A 119 6.27 4.01 16.28
C ASP A 119 7.13 3.86 17.56
N ALA A 120 7.93 2.79 17.65
CA ALA A 120 8.83 2.47 18.75
C ALA A 120 10.27 2.93 18.50
#